data_AF-A0A5A7N877-F1
#
_entry.id   AF-A0A5A7N877-F1
#
_cell.length_a   1.000
_cell.length_b   1.000
_cell.length_c   1.000
_cell.angle_alpha   90.00
_cell.angle_beta   90.00
_cell.angle_gamma   90.00
#
_symmetry.space_group_name_H-M   'P 1'
#
loop_
_entity.id
_entity.type
_entity.pdbx_description
1 polymer ?
#
loop_
_entity_poly.entity_id
_entity_poly.type
_entity_poly.pdbx_seq_one_letter_code
_entity_poly.pdbx_strand_id
1 'polypeptide(L)'
;MLPGVNTLFNELLKQPWFTENPPRNLRWCFSGAAPLTQSTRKRWEDLTGSRIYEGYGLTEGTCIVTSSPLDDRARPGTVGIPIPGTEIKIIDDDGKEQPTGQPGEVLVRGPQVMRGYLGRADATADTVRDGWLHTGDIGVMDADGFLSIIDRKKDMLIISGFNVYPFELEEVLIRHPDVLEAAVVGIEDAHAGEAAVAYIVLRESPIRRGMR
;
A
#
# COMPACT_ATOMS: atom_id res chain seq x y z
N MET A 1 -1.01 8.19 20.41
CA MET A 1 -0.67 7.68 19.07
C MET A 1 -1.60 6.52 18.76
N LEU A 2 -2.10 6.40 17.53
CA LEU A 2 -2.99 5.31 17.12
C LEU A 2 -2.43 4.64 15.85
N PRO A 3 -1.84 3.43 15.95
CA PRO A 3 -1.56 2.62 14.77
C PRO A 3 -2.84 1.90 14.33
N GLY A 4 -2.98 1.69 13.02
CA GLY A 4 -4.13 1.01 12.46
C GLY A 4 -3.96 0.65 11.00
N VAL A 5 -4.97 -0.02 10.47
CA VAL A 5 -5.17 -0.24 9.03
C VAL A 5 -6.31 0.66 8.55
N ASN A 6 -6.37 0.95 7.26
CA ASN A 6 -7.44 1.78 6.66
C ASN A 6 -8.86 1.34 7.09
N THR A 7 -9.10 0.02 7.19
CA THR A 7 -10.39 -0.53 7.63
C THR A 7 -10.73 -0.16 9.08
N LEU A 8 -9.75 -0.15 10.00
CA LEU A 8 -9.96 0.28 11.38
C LEU A 8 -10.40 1.75 11.44
N PHE A 9 -9.70 2.62 10.72
CA PHE A 9 -10.04 4.05 10.69
C PHE A 9 -11.44 4.26 10.11
N ASN A 10 -11.78 3.55 9.03
CA ASN A 10 -13.11 3.58 8.44
C ASN A 10 -14.21 3.10 9.39
N GLU A 11 -13.98 2.01 10.11
CA GLU A 11 -14.97 1.48 11.06
C GLU A 11 -15.16 2.41 12.26
N LEU A 12 -14.09 2.99 12.80
CA LEU A 12 -14.19 3.99 13.87
C LEU A 12 -15.00 5.22 13.42
N LEU A 13 -14.83 5.67 12.18
CA LEU A 13 -15.61 6.77 11.59
C LEU A 13 -17.11 6.45 11.40
N LYS A 14 -17.54 5.21 11.65
CA LYS A 14 -18.95 4.78 11.63
C LYS A 14 -19.53 4.63 13.05
N GLN A 15 -18.71 4.64 14.09
CA GLN A 15 -19.16 4.38 15.46
C GLN A 15 -19.67 5.66 16.15
N PRO A 16 -20.93 5.71 16.64
CA PRO A 16 -21.47 6.89 17.31
C PRO A 16 -20.64 7.36 18.50
N TRP A 17 -20.17 6.42 19.34
CA TRP A 17 -19.33 6.76 20.50
C TRP A 17 -18.01 7.44 20.13
N PHE A 18 -17.49 7.18 18.93
CA PHE A 18 -16.25 7.79 18.43
C PHE A 18 -16.53 9.13 17.75
N THR A 19 -17.58 9.21 16.92
CA THR A 19 -17.94 10.43 16.19
C THR A 19 -18.54 11.52 17.08
N GLU A 20 -19.28 11.14 18.12
CA GLU A 20 -19.88 12.09 19.07
C GLU A 20 -18.87 12.60 20.10
N ASN A 21 -17.82 11.82 20.39
CA ASN A 21 -16.79 12.20 21.35
C ASN A 21 -15.38 11.80 20.86
N PRO A 22 -14.89 12.43 19.78
CA PRO A 22 -13.60 12.06 19.21
C PRO A 22 -12.45 12.41 20.18
N PRO A 23 -11.35 11.62 20.17
CA PRO A 23 -10.24 11.83 21.07
C PRO A 23 -9.54 13.18 20.81
N ARG A 24 -9.60 14.08 21.79
CA ARG A 24 -9.07 15.46 21.68
C ARG A 24 -7.54 15.58 21.75
N ASN A 25 -6.87 14.55 22.25
CA ASN A 25 -5.42 14.54 22.45
C ASN A 25 -4.70 13.54 21.53
N LEU A 26 -5.40 13.06 20.50
CA LEU A 26 -4.75 12.30 19.44
C LEU A 26 -3.81 13.24 18.66
N ARG A 27 -2.62 12.77 18.32
CA ARG A 27 -1.57 13.59 17.67
C ARG A 27 -0.97 12.88 16.46
N TRP A 28 -0.64 11.61 16.63
CA TRP A 28 0.00 10.79 15.62
C TRP A 28 -0.85 9.57 15.33
N CYS A 29 -1.32 9.43 14.10
CA CYS A 29 -1.99 8.22 13.62
C CYS A 29 -1.15 7.60 12.50
N PHE A 30 -0.98 6.29 12.52
CA PHE A 30 -0.19 5.57 11.52
C PHE A 30 -1.04 4.54 10.81
N SER A 31 -0.99 4.54 9.48
CA SER A 31 -1.58 3.51 8.63
C SER A 31 -0.48 2.71 7.95
N GLY A 32 -0.64 1.40 7.94
CA GLY A 32 0.21 0.47 7.20
C GLY A 32 -0.58 -0.77 6.80
N ALA A 33 0.10 -1.75 6.21
CA ALA A 33 -0.43 -3.03 5.76
C ALA A 33 -1.53 -3.02 4.66
N ALA A 34 -2.20 -1.89 4.44
CA ALA A 34 -3.14 -1.68 3.34
C ALA A 34 -3.14 -0.20 2.91
N PRO A 35 -3.44 0.11 1.63
CA PRO A 35 -3.55 1.48 1.15
C PRO A 35 -4.55 2.30 1.98
N LEU A 36 -4.18 3.53 2.33
CA LEU A 36 -5.07 4.48 2.99
C LEU A 36 -5.86 5.27 1.95
N THR A 37 -7.19 5.22 1.98
CA THR A 37 -7.97 6.01 1.03
C THR A 37 -7.95 7.50 1.39
N GLN A 38 -7.93 8.36 0.37
CA GLN A 38 -8.02 9.81 0.55
C GLN A 38 -9.29 10.23 1.30
N SER A 39 -10.40 9.52 1.08
CA SER A 39 -11.66 9.78 1.76
C SER A 39 -11.59 9.52 3.27
N THR A 40 -10.95 8.41 3.67
CA THR A 40 -10.72 8.05 5.08
C THR A 40 -9.80 9.06 5.73
N ARG A 41 -8.67 9.37 5.08
CA ARG A 41 -7.71 10.38 5.53
C ARG A 41 -8.39 11.71 5.82
N LYS A 42 -9.13 12.24 4.85
CA LYS A 42 -9.81 13.53 5.00
C LYS A 42 -10.85 13.52 6.11
N ARG A 43 -11.74 12.53 6.14
CA ARG A 43 -12.78 12.42 7.18
C ARG A 43 -12.19 12.30 8.59
N TRP A 44 -11.07 11.59 8.71
CA TRP A 44 -10.36 11.44 9.98
C TRP A 44 -9.78 12.77 10.46
N GLU A 45 -9.10 13.51 9.59
CA GLU A 45 -8.54 14.82 9.93
C GLU A 45 -9.64 15.84 10.26
N ASP A 46 -10.72 15.87 9.48
CA ASP A 46 -11.88 16.75 9.72
C ASP A 46 -12.54 16.47 11.09
N LEU A 47 -12.62 15.21 11.52
CA LEU A 47 -13.26 14.81 12.79
C LEU A 47 -12.33 14.96 14.00
N THR A 48 -11.07 14.55 13.88
CA THR A 48 -10.15 14.40 15.01
C THR A 48 -9.10 15.51 15.11
N GLY A 49 -8.92 16.30 14.04
CA GLY A 49 -7.82 17.26 13.90
C GLY A 49 -6.44 16.60 13.77
N SER A 50 -6.37 15.26 13.71
CA SER A 50 -5.11 14.50 13.59
C SER A 50 -4.92 13.98 12.18
N ARG A 51 -3.69 14.05 11.68
CA ARG A 51 -3.31 13.42 10.40
C ARG A 51 -3.04 11.93 10.57
N ILE A 52 -3.28 11.18 9.49
CA ILE A 52 -2.84 9.79 9.34
C ILE A 52 -1.61 9.76 8.43
N TYR A 53 -0.53 9.20 8.96
CA TYR A 53 0.75 9.03 8.28
C TYR A 53 0.88 7.60 7.78
N GLU A 54 1.28 7.43 6.52
CA GLU A 54 1.46 6.10 5.93
C GLU A 54 2.90 5.64 6.12
N GLY A 55 3.08 4.34 6.36
CA GLY A 55 4.39 3.71 6.42
C GLY A 55 4.32 2.31 5.81
N TYR A 56 5.46 1.86 5.32
CA TYR A 56 5.61 0.52 4.76
C TYR A 56 6.61 -0.27 5.58
N GLY A 57 6.33 -1.55 5.70
CA GLY A 57 7.18 -2.52 6.33
C GLY A 57 6.59 -3.91 6.22
N LEU A 58 7.39 -4.86 6.67
CA LEU A 58 7.18 -6.28 6.50
C LEU A 58 7.82 -7.02 7.68
N THR A 59 7.43 -8.27 7.88
CA THR A 59 7.94 -9.09 8.98
C THR A 59 9.46 -9.21 8.91
N GLU A 60 9.98 -9.42 7.71
CA GLU A 60 11.40 -9.56 7.36
C GLU A 60 12.18 -8.25 7.55
N GLY A 61 11.51 -7.11 7.61
CA GLY A 61 12.09 -5.77 7.85
C GLY A 61 11.87 -5.24 9.27
N THR A 62 11.44 -6.08 10.21
CA THR A 62 11.19 -5.72 11.61
C THR A 62 10.28 -4.47 11.75
N CYS A 63 9.03 -4.63 11.32
CA CYS A 63 7.92 -3.68 11.41
C CYS A 63 7.88 -2.58 10.33
N ILE A 64 8.88 -1.70 10.23
CA ILE A 64 8.83 -0.51 9.36
C ILE A 64 10.17 -0.33 8.65
N VAL A 65 10.11 -0.04 7.35
CA VAL A 65 11.28 0.29 6.51
C VAL A 65 11.16 1.69 5.89
N THR A 66 9.95 2.20 5.68
CA THR A 66 9.70 3.60 5.32
C THR A 66 8.59 4.21 6.17
N SER A 67 8.65 5.52 6.37
CA SER A 67 7.58 6.27 7.04
C SER A 67 7.38 7.63 6.41
N SER A 68 6.13 8.07 6.33
CA SER A 68 5.80 9.45 6.00
C SER A 68 6.44 10.40 7.02
N PRO A 69 7.03 11.53 6.59
CA PRO A 69 7.45 12.59 7.50
C PRO A 69 6.27 13.07 8.37
N LEU A 70 6.53 13.37 9.64
CA LEU A 70 5.51 13.80 10.61
C LEU A 70 5.19 15.31 10.53
N ASP A 71 5.33 15.90 9.36
CA ASP A 71 5.16 17.33 9.08
C ASP A 71 4.49 17.54 7.71
N ASP A 72 4.50 18.77 7.20
CA ASP A 72 3.87 19.12 5.92
C ASP A 72 4.58 18.53 4.69
N ARG A 73 5.70 17.82 4.86
CA ARG A 73 6.35 17.06 3.78
C ARG A 73 5.68 15.72 3.51
N ALA A 74 4.74 15.28 4.36
CA ALA A 74 3.99 14.05 4.11
C ALA A 74 3.29 14.09 2.73
N ARG A 75 3.51 13.07 1.90
CA ARG A 75 2.88 12.95 0.58
C ARG A 75 1.80 11.88 0.61
N PRO A 76 0.50 12.24 0.52
CA PRO A 76 -0.59 11.28 0.46
C PRO A 76 -0.43 10.30 -0.70
N GLY A 77 -0.70 9.00 -0.48
CA GLY A 77 -0.53 7.96 -1.50
C GLY A 77 0.88 7.39 -1.61
N THR A 78 1.83 7.93 -0.84
CA THR A 78 3.17 7.35 -0.65
C THR A 78 3.26 6.71 0.72
N VAL A 79 4.16 5.74 0.87
CA VAL A 79 4.54 5.14 2.15
C VAL A 79 5.74 5.85 2.78
N GLY A 80 6.03 7.07 2.31
CA GLY A 80 7.08 7.94 2.83
C GLY A 80 8.49 7.60 2.36
N ILE A 81 9.47 7.97 3.18
CA ILE A 81 10.90 7.85 2.87
C ILE A 81 11.56 6.77 3.74
N PRO A 82 12.73 6.21 3.35
CA PRO A 82 13.47 5.26 4.18
C PRO A 82 13.72 5.77 5.59
N ILE A 83 13.51 4.91 6.59
CA ILE A 83 13.88 5.25 7.97
C ILE A 83 15.41 5.33 8.11
N PRO A 84 15.96 6.04 9.10
CA PRO A 84 17.41 6.19 9.25
C PRO A 84 18.16 4.85 9.24
N GLY A 85 19.25 4.78 8.46
CA GLY A 85 20.04 3.56 8.30
C GLY A 85 19.44 2.52 7.35
N THR A 86 18.34 2.84 6.66
CA THR A 86 17.73 2.00 5.64
C THR A 86 18.04 2.51 4.25
N GLU A 87 18.42 1.60 3.38
CA GLU A 87 18.58 1.81 1.95
C GLU A 87 17.48 1.08 1.20
N ILE A 88 16.99 1.71 0.13
CA ILE A 88 15.98 1.13 -0.76
C ILE A 88 16.47 1.22 -2.19
N LYS A 89 16.20 0.17 -2.97
CA LYS A 89 16.39 0.13 -4.42
C LYS A 89 15.14 -0.39 -5.09
N ILE A 90 14.93 0.04 -6.32
CA ILE A 90 13.88 -0.49 -7.21
C ILE A 90 14.60 -1.23 -8.33
N ILE A 91 14.31 -2.50 -8.56
CA ILE A 91 14.95 -3.30 -9.61
C ILE A 91 13.95 -3.87 -10.62
N ASP A 92 14.40 -4.10 -11.84
CA ASP A 92 13.69 -4.91 -12.84
C ASP A 92 13.85 -6.42 -12.59
N ASP A 93 13.23 -7.23 -13.45
CA ASP A 93 13.30 -8.69 -13.37
C ASP A 93 14.68 -9.28 -13.70
N ASP A 94 15.54 -8.51 -14.37
CA ASP A 94 16.95 -8.87 -14.61
C ASP A 94 17.87 -8.51 -13.43
N GLY A 95 17.32 -7.87 -12.38
CA GLY A 95 18.07 -7.41 -11.22
C GLY A 95 18.80 -6.08 -11.40
N LYS A 96 18.48 -5.31 -12.45
CA LYS A 96 19.06 -3.99 -12.70
C LYS A 96 18.23 -2.90 -12.02
N GLU A 97 18.91 -1.89 -11.50
CA GLU A 97 18.26 -0.75 -10.86
C GLU A 97 17.44 0.06 -11.87
N GLN A 98 16.18 0.31 -11.54
CA GLN A 98 15.25 1.08 -12.35
C GLN A 98 15.56 2.59 -12.28
N PRO A 99 15.35 3.35 -13.36
CA PRO A 99 15.35 4.80 -13.29
C PRO A 99 14.32 5.33 -12.29
N THR A 100 14.58 6.51 -11.72
CA THR A 100 13.63 7.20 -10.84
C THR A 100 12.25 7.31 -11.49
N GLY A 101 11.21 6.99 -10.72
CA GLY A 101 9.82 7.03 -11.18
C GLY A 101 9.35 5.80 -11.97
N GLN A 102 10.23 4.82 -12.25
CA GLN A 102 9.84 3.57 -12.89
C GLN A 102 9.49 2.48 -11.86
N PRO A 103 8.50 1.63 -12.15
CA PRO A 103 8.11 0.55 -11.26
C PRO A 103 9.12 -0.61 -11.30
N GLY A 104 9.26 -1.27 -10.15
CA GLY A 104 10.06 -2.48 -10.02
C GLY A 104 9.98 -3.07 -8.61
N GLU A 105 10.69 -4.17 -8.39
CA GLU A 105 10.74 -4.83 -7.09
C GLU A 105 11.49 -3.95 -6.09
N VAL A 106 10.88 -3.74 -4.92
CA VAL A 106 11.47 -3.01 -3.81
C VAL A 106 12.48 -3.91 -3.09
N LEU A 107 13.73 -3.50 -3.05
CA LEU A 107 14.78 -4.12 -2.24
C LEU A 107 15.09 -3.25 -1.04
N VAL A 108 15.31 -3.88 0.11
CA VAL A 108 15.60 -3.20 1.38
C VAL A 108 16.91 -3.69 1.96
N ARG A 109 17.77 -2.78 2.41
CA ARG A 109 18.97 -3.10 3.20
C ARG A 109 19.04 -2.21 4.42
N GLY A 110 19.40 -2.77 5.57
CA GLY A 110 19.52 -2.00 6.80
C GLY A 110 19.59 -2.91 8.04
N PRO A 111 19.81 -2.32 9.23
CA PRO A 111 19.94 -3.05 10.48
C PRO A 111 18.65 -3.78 10.91
N GLN A 112 17.50 -3.40 10.36
CA GLN A 112 16.19 -3.99 10.64
C GLN A 112 15.88 -5.24 9.82
N VAL A 113 16.69 -5.54 8.79
CA VAL A 113 16.51 -6.75 7.97
C VAL A 113 16.77 -7.99 8.83
N MET A 114 15.87 -8.96 8.76
CA MET A 114 15.95 -10.21 9.49
C MET A 114 17.25 -10.96 9.22
N ARG A 115 17.63 -11.83 10.14
CA ARG A 115 18.75 -12.77 9.92
C ARG A 115 18.41 -13.90 8.94
N GLY A 116 17.13 -14.16 8.73
CA GLY A 116 16.64 -15.27 7.90
C GLY A 116 15.55 -16.09 8.56
N TYR A 117 15.05 -17.06 7.81
CA TYR A 117 14.01 -18.00 8.24
C TYR A 117 14.62 -19.17 9.01
N LEU A 118 14.05 -19.46 10.20
CA LEU A 118 14.54 -20.52 11.07
C LEU A 118 14.50 -21.89 10.38
N GLY A 119 15.64 -22.57 10.30
CA GLY A 119 15.76 -23.90 9.70
C GLY A 119 15.56 -23.93 8.18
N ARG A 120 15.54 -22.77 7.50
CA ARG A 120 15.27 -22.64 6.06
C ARG A 120 16.34 -21.76 5.41
N ALA A 121 17.56 -22.28 5.36
CA ALA A 121 18.72 -21.59 4.78
C ALA A 121 18.52 -21.26 3.30
N ASP A 122 17.95 -22.18 2.51
CA ASP A 122 17.70 -21.96 1.07
C ASP A 122 16.74 -20.78 0.86
N ALA A 123 15.58 -20.78 1.54
CA ALA A 123 14.62 -19.69 1.46
C ALA A 123 15.20 -18.35 1.98
N THR A 124 16.13 -18.41 2.94
CA THR A 124 16.85 -17.22 3.42
C THR A 124 17.77 -16.68 2.34
N ALA A 125 18.55 -17.52 1.68
CA ALA A 125 19.43 -17.13 0.59
C ALA A 125 18.64 -16.61 -0.63
N ASP A 126 17.44 -17.16 -0.87
CA ASP A 126 16.55 -16.68 -1.93
C ASP A 126 15.94 -15.32 -1.60
N THR A 127 15.68 -15.03 -0.32
CA THR A 127 15.01 -13.79 0.10
C THR A 127 15.99 -12.68 0.45
N VAL A 128 17.17 -13.01 0.98
CA VAL A 128 18.20 -12.04 1.37
C VAL A 128 19.47 -12.36 0.59
N ARG A 129 19.77 -11.54 -0.42
CA ARG A 129 20.89 -11.72 -1.36
C ARG A 129 21.84 -10.54 -1.24
N ASP A 130 23.12 -10.81 -1.00
CA ASP A 130 24.14 -9.75 -0.85
C ASP A 130 23.77 -8.63 0.14
N GLY A 131 23.04 -9.00 1.20
CA GLY A 131 22.54 -8.08 2.23
C GLY A 131 21.26 -7.31 1.87
N TRP A 132 20.68 -7.55 0.69
CA TRP A 132 19.41 -6.99 0.26
C TRP A 132 18.27 -7.98 0.47
N LEU A 133 17.25 -7.53 1.18
CA LEU A 133 15.95 -8.18 1.29
C LEU A 133 15.15 -7.93 0.02
N HIS A 134 14.91 -8.98 -0.74
CA HIS A 134 13.94 -9.04 -1.84
C HIS A 134 12.54 -9.11 -1.25
N THR A 135 11.80 -7.99 -1.29
CA THR A 135 10.50 -7.90 -0.61
C THR A 135 9.38 -8.61 -1.37
N GLY A 136 9.55 -8.77 -2.70
CA GLY A 136 8.47 -9.20 -3.58
C GLY A 136 7.34 -8.17 -3.73
N ASP A 137 7.47 -6.97 -3.17
CA ASP A 137 6.54 -5.86 -3.35
C ASP A 137 7.02 -4.97 -4.50
N ILE A 138 6.10 -4.50 -5.34
CA ILE A 138 6.38 -3.60 -6.46
C ILE A 138 6.13 -2.17 -6.01
N GLY A 139 7.10 -1.30 -6.26
CA GLY A 139 7.01 0.10 -5.91
C GLY A 139 7.66 1.01 -6.90
N VAL A 140 7.36 2.30 -6.72
CA VAL A 140 7.93 3.41 -7.49
C VAL A 140 8.54 4.38 -6.49
N MET A 141 9.78 4.79 -6.72
CA MET A 141 10.45 5.81 -5.92
C MET A 141 10.60 7.09 -6.73
N ASP A 142 10.15 8.21 -6.17
CA ASP A 142 10.31 9.52 -6.78
C ASP A 142 11.70 10.14 -6.53
N ALA A 143 11.97 11.28 -7.16
CA ALA A 143 13.27 11.95 -7.06
C ALA A 143 13.60 12.49 -5.67
N ASP A 144 12.60 12.63 -4.79
CA ASP A 144 12.78 13.08 -3.41
C ASP A 144 12.87 11.88 -2.44
N GLY A 145 12.85 10.65 -2.95
CA GLY A 145 12.99 9.41 -2.19
C GLY A 145 11.68 8.90 -1.58
N PHE A 146 10.52 9.47 -1.95
CA PHE A 146 9.24 8.94 -1.50
C PHE A 146 8.90 7.68 -2.28
N LEU A 147 8.62 6.62 -1.54
CA LEU A 147 8.21 5.33 -2.07
C LEU A 147 6.69 5.24 -2.13
N SER A 148 6.16 4.71 -3.23
CA SER A 148 4.78 4.24 -3.34
C SER A 148 4.80 2.74 -3.58
N ILE A 149 4.01 1.97 -2.83
CA ILE A 149 3.80 0.55 -3.10
C ILE A 149 2.58 0.44 -3.98
N ILE A 150 2.76 -0.12 -5.17
CA ILE A 150 1.69 -0.24 -6.16
C ILE A 150 1.24 -1.67 -6.35
N ASP A 151 2.03 -2.70 -6.02
CA ASP A 151 1.56 -4.08 -6.16
C ASP A 151 2.42 -5.08 -5.38
N ARG A 152 2.12 -6.38 -5.52
CA ARG A 152 3.05 -7.46 -5.21
C ARG A 152 3.45 -8.17 -6.50
N LYS A 153 4.73 -8.55 -6.60
CA LYS A 153 5.30 -9.23 -7.75
C LYS A 153 4.55 -10.51 -8.13
N LYS A 154 4.07 -11.24 -7.12
CA LYS A 154 3.29 -12.48 -7.30
C LYS A 154 1.84 -12.25 -7.74
N ASP A 155 1.33 -11.03 -7.57
CA ASP A 155 -0.05 -10.65 -7.87
C ASP A 155 -0.13 -9.88 -9.21
N MET A 156 1.02 -9.44 -9.75
CA MET A 156 1.18 -8.85 -11.08
C MET A 156 0.73 -9.81 -12.18
N LEU A 157 -0.02 -9.28 -13.15
CA LEU A 157 -0.52 -10.03 -14.30
C LEU A 157 0.39 -9.84 -15.51
N ILE A 158 0.55 -10.88 -16.32
CA ILE A 158 1.23 -10.83 -17.61
C ILE A 158 0.18 -11.01 -18.70
N ILE A 159 -0.37 -9.89 -19.18
CA ILE A 159 -1.42 -9.86 -20.20
C ILE A 159 -0.77 -9.54 -21.54
N SER A 160 -0.78 -10.50 -22.47
CA SER A 160 -0.14 -10.36 -23.78
C SER A 160 1.35 -9.96 -23.71
N GLY A 161 2.05 -10.41 -22.66
CA GLY A 161 3.46 -10.10 -22.42
C GLY A 161 3.73 -8.75 -21.77
N PHE A 162 2.70 -8.01 -21.36
CA PHE A 162 2.83 -6.76 -20.60
C PHE A 162 2.58 -7.00 -19.12
N ASN A 163 3.44 -6.43 -18.28
CA ASN A 163 3.23 -6.35 -16.85
C ASN A 163 2.05 -5.40 -16.58
N VAL A 164 0.97 -5.95 -16.05
CA VAL A 164 -0.24 -5.23 -15.65
C VAL A 164 -0.41 -5.38 -14.15
N TYR A 165 -0.51 -4.25 -13.46
CA TYR A 165 -0.62 -4.19 -12.01
C TYR A 165 -2.09 -4.04 -11.60
N PRO A 166 -2.73 -5.06 -10.97
CA PRO A 166 -4.11 -4.97 -10.49
C PRO A 166 -4.47 -3.66 -9.78
N PHE A 167 -3.59 -3.13 -8.93
CA PHE A 167 -3.83 -1.88 -8.21
C PHE A 167 -4.04 -0.67 -9.13
N GLU A 168 -3.30 -0.56 -10.25
CA GLU A 168 -3.49 0.54 -11.20
C GLU A 168 -4.89 0.48 -11.82
N LEU A 169 -5.38 -0.73 -12.09
CA LEU A 169 -6.74 -0.95 -12.59
C LEU A 169 -7.78 -0.61 -11.51
N GLU A 170 -7.55 -1.01 -10.26
CA GLU A 170 -8.40 -0.67 -9.12
C GLU A 170 -8.49 0.85 -8.89
N GLU A 171 -7.36 1.57 -8.94
CA GLU A 171 -7.33 3.03 -8.84
C GLU A 171 -8.13 3.70 -9.95
N VAL A 172 -8.03 3.20 -11.19
CA VAL A 172 -8.83 3.72 -12.31
C VAL A 172 -10.32 3.45 -12.10
N LEU A 173 -10.68 2.24 -11.65
CA LEU A 173 -12.08 1.85 -11.41
C LEU A 173 -12.73 2.67 -10.29
N ILE A 174 -12.03 2.91 -9.18
CA ILE A 174 -12.53 3.67 -8.02
C ILE A 174 -12.80 5.15 -8.36
N ARG A 175 -12.22 5.69 -9.44
CA ARG A 175 -12.53 7.05 -9.94
C ARG A 175 -13.93 7.14 -10.55
N HIS A 176 -14.57 6.04 -10.92
CA HIS A 176 -15.94 6.05 -11.42
C HIS A 176 -16.92 6.42 -10.29
N PRO A 177 -17.86 7.36 -10.50
CA PRO A 177 -18.71 7.90 -9.44
C PRO A 177 -19.55 6.84 -8.73
N ASP A 178 -19.98 5.79 -9.44
CA ASP A 178 -20.82 4.73 -8.89
C ASP A 178 -20.03 3.60 -8.20
N VAL A 179 -18.69 3.61 -8.26
CA VAL A 179 -17.85 2.56 -7.67
C VAL A 179 -17.48 2.95 -6.24
N LEU A 180 -17.81 2.08 -5.28
CA LEU A 180 -17.44 2.23 -3.87
C LEU A 180 -16.08 1.60 -3.60
N GLU A 181 -15.91 0.35 -4.01
CA GLU A 181 -14.71 -0.46 -3.86
C GLU A 181 -14.52 -1.29 -5.14
N ALA A 182 -13.27 -1.57 -5.51
CA ALA A 182 -12.91 -2.45 -6.60
C ALA A 182 -11.76 -3.35 -6.17
N ALA A 183 -11.76 -4.59 -6.65
CA ALA A 183 -10.65 -5.53 -6.53
C ALA A 183 -10.42 -6.19 -7.89
N VAL A 184 -9.17 -6.31 -8.33
CA VAL A 184 -8.81 -6.91 -9.62
C VAL A 184 -7.95 -8.15 -9.39
N VAL A 185 -8.27 -9.23 -10.10
CA VAL A 185 -7.51 -10.49 -10.06
C VAL A 185 -7.25 -11.01 -11.48
N GLY A 186 -6.20 -11.81 -11.62
CA GLY A 186 -5.91 -12.53 -12.85
C GLY A 186 -6.73 -13.81 -12.99
N ILE A 187 -7.13 -14.11 -14.21
CA ILE A 187 -7.58 -15.44 -14.63
C ILE A 187 -6.76 -15.90 -15.84
N GLU A 188 -6.65 -17.20 -16.04
CA GLU A 188 -6.06 -17.76 -17.27
C GLU A 188 -6.90 -17.34 -18.48
N ASP A 189 -6.21 -16.86 -19.53
CA ASP A 189 -6.80 -16.52 -20.82
C ASP A 189 -6.08 -17.23 -21.95
N ALA A 190 -6.83 -17.93 -22.79
CA ALA A 190 -6.28 -18.79 -23.83
C ALA A 190 -5.53 -18.02 -24.95
N HIS A 191 -5.66 -16.70 -25.03
CA HIS A 191 -5.07 -15.87 -26.10
C HIS A 191 -4.06 -14.88 -25.55
N ALA A 192 -4.33 -14.26 -24.41
CA ALA A 192 -3.49 -13.27 -23.77
C ALA A 192 -2.56 -13.85 -22.70
N GLY A 193 -2.67 -15.15 -22.38
CA GLY A 193 -2.01 -15.78 -21.23
C GLY A 193 -2.81 -15.56 -19.95
N GLU A 194 -3.01 -14.29 -19.59
CA GLU A 194 -3.88 -13.88 -18.49
C GLU A 194 -4.87 -12.79 -18.93
N ALA A 195 -5.97 -12.67 -18.18
CA ALA A 195 -6.91 -11.56 -18.27
C ALA A 195 -7.24 -11.01 -16.87
N ALA A 196 -7.46 -9.71 -16.79
CA ALA A 196 -7.90 -9.05 -15.57
C ALA A 196 -9.42 -9.15 -15.39
N VAL A 197 -9.86 -9.58 -14.20
CA VAL A 197 -11.27 -9.60 -13.78
C VAL A 197 -11.45 -8.65 -12.60
N ALA A 198 -12.37 -7.70 -12.74
CA ALA A 198 -12.72 -6.76 -11.69
C ALA A 198 -13.99 -7.18 -10.93
N TYR A 199 -13.90 -7.24 -9.61
CA TYR A 199 -15.03 -7.33 -8.70
C TYR A 199 -15.32 -5.94 -8.15
N ILE A 200 -16.55 -5.47 -8.31
CA ILE A 200 -16.94 -4.09 -8.02
C ILE A 200 -18.05 -4.07 -6.98
N VAL A 201 -17.88 -3.28 -5.93
CA VAL A 201 -18.95 -2.88 -5.02
C VAL A 201 -19.44 -1.51 -5.48
N LEU A 202 -20.74 -1.41 -5.76
CA LEU A 202 -21.35 -0.13 -6.14
C LEU A 202 -21.59 0.73 -4.90
N ARG A 203 -21.49 2.05 -5.04
CA ARG A 203 -21.99 2.98 -4.04
C ARG A 203 -23.49 2.74 -3.90
N GLU A 204 -23.97 2.62 -2.67
CA GLU A 204 -25.41 2.63 -2.45
C GLU A 204 -25.97 3.92 -3.04
N SER A 205 -26.74 3.79 -4.13
CA SER A 205 -27.65 4.84 -4.54
C SER A 205 -28.63 5.03 -3.37
N PRO A 206 -28.94 6.27 -2.96
CA PRO A 206 -30.06 6.49 -2.05
C PRO A 206 -31.33 6.09 -2.79
N ILE A 207 -31.68 4.80 -2.73
CA ILE A 207 -32.95 4.30 -3.25
C ILE A 207 -34.01 4.98 -2.40
N ARG A 208 -34.79 5.85 -3.06
CA ARG A 208 -36.05 6.43 -2.58
C ARG A 208 -36.72 5.45 -1.63
N ARG A 209 -36.81 5.80 -0.34
CA ARG A 209 -37.76 5.16 0.58
C ARG A 209 -39.14 5.39 -0.04
N GLY A 210 -39.61 4.39 -0.79
CA GLY A 210 -40.94 4.37 -1.36
C GLY A 210 -41.94 4.45 -0.22
N MET A 211 -42.81 5.47 -0.30
CA MET A 211 -44.05 5.53 0.43
C MET A 211 -44.75 4.17 0.40
N ARG A 212 -45.05 3.64 1.57
CA ARG A 212 -46.23 2.80 1.82
C ARG A 212 -46.95 3.38 3.01
#